data_AF-A0A1I7XQ58-F1
#
_entry.id   AF-A0A1I7XQ58-F1
#
_cell.length_a   1.000
_cell.length_b   1.000
_cell.length_c   1.000
_cell.angle_alpha   90.00
_cell.angle_beta   90.00
_cell.angle_gamma   90.00
#
_symmetry.space_group_name_H-M   'P 1'
#
loop_
_entity.id
_entity.type
_entity.pdbx_description
1 polymer ?
#
loop_
_entity_poly.entity_id
_entity_poly.type
_entity_poly.pdbx_seq_one_letter_code
_entity_poly.pdbx_strand_id
1 'polypeptide(L)' 'MSLGSFVYQNVTRRFSTLFLASAAGAYIMNYTFNTATDAYWNSMNAGKQWKDVRVRLQE' A
#
# COMPACT_ATOMS: atom_id res chain seq x y z
N MET A 1 25.59 15.69 1.24
CA MET A 1 24.83 14.91 2.24
C MET A 1 24.26 13.69 1.54
N SER A 2 24.34 12.49 2.14
CA SER A 2 23.70 11.30 1.55
C SER A 2 22.20 11.25 1.91
N LEU A 3 21.42 10.53 1.10
CA LEU A 3 20.01 10.23 1.39
C LEU A 3 19.84 9.57 2.76
N GLY A 4 20.74 8.65 3.12
CA GLY A 4 20.75 8.01 4.43
C GLY A 4 20.98 8.99 5.59
N SER A 5 21.92 9.93 5.44
CA SER A 5 22.15 10.96 6.46
C SER A 5 20.96 11.91 6.60
N PHE A 6 20.26 12.22 5.50
CA PHE A 6 19.05 13.05 5.54
C PHE A 6 17.90 12.36 6.28
N VAL A 7 17.62 11.09 5.98
CA VAL A 7 16.59 10.29 6.65
C VAL A 7 16.94 10.11 8.13
N TYR A 8 18.20 9.84 8.45
CA TYR A 8 18.64 9.71 9.82
C TYR A 8 18.38 10.99 10.62
N GLN A 9 18.86 12.14 10.12
CA GLN A 9 18.75 13.40 10.84
C GLN A 9 17.32 13.87 11.06
N ASN A 10 16.43 13.65 10.09
CA ASN A 10 15.07 14.21 10.10
C ASN A 10 14.01 13.24 10.62
N VAL A 11 14.21 11.93 10.46
CA VAL A 11 13.16 10.93 10.75
C VAL A 11 13.59 10.00 11.88
N THR A 12 14.75 9.34 11.76
CA THR A 12 15.07 8.22 12.66
C THR A 12 15.87 8.63 13.90
N ARG A 13 16.44 9.85 13.94
CA ARG A 13 17.27 10.33 15.07
C ARG A 13 16.51 10.48 16.39
N ARG A 14 15.23 10.83 16.37
CA ARG A 14 14.39 10.96 17.58
C ARG A 14 13.34 9.85 17.59
N PHE A 15 13.13 9.24 18.75
CA PHE A 15 12.16 8.14 18.87
C PHE A 15 10.73 8.58 18.53
N SER A 16 10.32 9.79 18.94
CA SER A 16 8.98 10.31 18.63
C SER A 16 8.73 10.48 17.13
N THR A 17 9.70 11.01 16.39
CA THR A 17 9.61 11.17 14.92
C THR A 17 9.69 9.83 14.22
N LEU A 18 10.54 8.92 14.70
CA LEU A 18 10.64 7.55 14.19
C LEU A 18 9.32 6.79 14.38
N PHE A 19 8.72 6.88 15.57
CA PHE A 19 7.46 6.22 15.90
C PHE A 19 6.32 6.74 15.01
N LEU A 20 6.19 8.07 14.88
CA LEU A 20 5.19 8.68 14.01
C LEU A 20 5.38 8.24 12.54
N ALA A 21 6.61 8.30 12.03
CA ALA A 21 6.92 7.91 10.66
C ALA A 21 6.66 6.41 10.42
N SER A 22 6.93 5.56 11.40
CA SER A 22 6.68 4.11 11.32
C SER A 22 5.18 3.80 11.33
N ALA A 23 4.41 4.46 12.22
CA ALA A 23 2.97 4.27 12.29
C ALA A 23 2.26 4.77 11.01
N ALA A 24 2.60 5.98 10.55
CA ALA A 24 2.07 6.53 9.31
C ALA A 24 2.51 5.70 8.09
N GLY A 25 3.78 5.29 8.05
CA GLY A 25 4.33 4.46 6.99
C GLY A 25 3.64 3.10 6.90
N ALA A 26 3.39 2.44 8.04
CA ALA A 26 2.67 1.18 8.08
C ALA A 26 1.23 1.31 7.53
N TYR A 27 0.51 2.37 7.91
CA TYR A 27 -0.83 2.63 7.39
C TYR A 27 -0.85 2.85 5.86
N ILE A 28 0.01 3.75 5.38
CA ILE A 28 0.12 4.08 3.95
C ILE A 28 0.54 2.85 3.14
N MET A 29 1.52 2.10 3.64
CA MET A 29 2.00 0.88 2.99
C MET A 29 0.88 -0.15 2.91
N ASN A 30 0.16 -0.41 4.00
CA ASN A 30 -0.93 -1.38 4.01
C ASN A 30 -2.03 -1.01 3.00
N TYR A 31 -2.46 0.26 2.99
CA TYR A 31 -3.49 0.74 2.06
C TYR A 31 -3.05 0.61 0.59
N THR A 32 -1.83 1.08 0.30
CA THR A 32 -1.28 1.06 -1.06
C THR A 32 -1.04 -0.37 -1.54
N PHE A 33 -0.48 -1.22 -0.67
CA PHE A 33 -0.15 -2.60 -0.99
C PHE A 33 -1.40 -3.44 -1.23
N ASN A 34 -2.44 -3.30 -0.41
CA ASN A 34 -3.73 -3.96 -0.66
C ASN A 34 -4.31 -3.53 -2.00
N THR A 35 -4.38 -2.22 -2.25
CA THR A 35 -4.94 -1.70 -3.51
C THR A 35 -4.15 -2.20 -4.72
N ALA A 36 -2.82 -2.17 -4.67
CA ALA A 36 -1.96 -2.65 -5.74
C ALA A 36 -2.12 -4.16 -5.98
N THR A 37 -2.18 -4.93 -4.89
CA THR A 37 -2.33 -6.39 -4.96
C THR A 37 -3.70 -6.77 -5.49
N ASP A 38 -4.76 -6.10 -5.05
CA ASP A 38 -6.12 -6.28 -5.56
C ASP A 38 -6.18 -5.93 -7.05
N ALA A 39 -5.61 -4.80 -7.46
CA ALA A 39 -5.57 -4.41 -8.88
C ALA A 39 -4.84 -5.47 -9.73
N TYR A 40 -3.70 -5.96 -9.26
CA TYR A 40 -2.97 -7.03 -9.91
C TYR A 40 -3.80 -8.32 -9.99
N TRP A 41 -4.40 -8.76 -8.88
CA TRP A 41 -5.26 -9.94 -8.82
C TRP A 41 -6.47 -9.85 -9.76
N ASN A 42 -7.05 -8.65 -9.87
CA ASN A 42 -8.18 -8.33 -10.73
C ASN A 42 -7.82 -8.41 -12.21
N SER A 43 -6.65 -7.89 -12.59
CA SER A 43 -6.17 -8.02 -13.97
C SER A 43 -5.92 -9.47 -14.36
N MET A 44 -5.32 -10.27 -13.47
CA MET A 44 -4.94 -11.65 -13.78
C MET A 44 -6.13 -12.61 -13.79
N ASN A 45 -7.16 -12.34 -12.97
CA ASN A 45 -8.36 -13.18 -12.86
C ASN A 45 -9.60 -12.55 -13.50
N ALA A 46 -9.40 -11.60 -14.40
CA ALA A 46 -10.49 -10.92 -15.10
C ALA A 46 -11.45 -11.95 -15.74
N GLY A 47 -12.74 -11.79 -15.49
CA GLY A 47 -13.78 -12.66 -16.04
C GLY A 47 -13.97 -13.99 -15.31
N LYS A 48 -13.15 -14.30 -14.30
CA LYS A 48 -13.33 -15.48 -13.42
C LYS A 48 -13.91 -15.10 -12.07
N GLN A 49 -13.75 -13.85 -11.65
CA GLN A 49 -14.19 -13.40 -10.34
C GLN A 49 -15.72 -13.28 -10.30
N TRP A 50 -16.31 -13.57 -9.13
CA TRP A 50 -17.75 -13.44 -8.94
C TRP A 50 -18.28 -12.06 -9.32
N LYS A 51 -17.51 -11.00 -9.03
CA LYS A 51 -17.87 -9.62 -9.37
C LYS A 51 -18.00 -9.38 -10.89
N ASP A 52 -17.29 -10.15 -11.72
CA ASP A 52 -17.34 -10.06 -13.19
C ASP A 52 -18.40 -11.01 -13.77
N VAL A 53 -18.68 -12.12 -13.08
CA VAL A 53 -19.71 -13.08 -13.47
C VAL A 53 -21.10 -12.54 -13.15
N ARG A 54 -21.31 -11.95 -11.97
CA ARG A 54 -22.61 -11.38 -11.57
C ARG A 54 -23.08 -10.26 -12.50
N VAL A 55 -22.16 -9.44 -13.01
CA VAL A 55 -22.49 -8.35 -13.94
C VAL A 55 -23.09 -8.94 -15.22
N ARG A 56 -22.49 -10.01 -15.75
CA ARG A 56 -23.01 -10.74 -16.91
C ARG A 56 -24.32 -11.49 -16.66
N LEU A 57 -24.68 -11.77 -15.41
CA LEU A 57 -25.91 -12.48 -15.04
C LEU A 57 -27.07 -11.52 -14.69
N GLN A 58 -26.77 -10.26 -14.41
CA GLN A 58 -27.77 -9.22 -14.11
C GLN A 58 -28.13 -8.37 -15.34
N GLU A 59 -27.37 -8.48 -16.43
CA GLU A 59 -27.77 -8.06 -17.78
C GLU A 59 -28.68 -9.11 -18.43
#